data_AF-A0A5C0UF22-F1
#
_entry.id   AF-A0A5C0UF22-F1
#
_cell.length_a   1.000
_cell.length_b   1.000
_cell.length_c   1.000
_cell.angle_alpha   90.00
_cell.angle_beta   90.00
_cell.angle_gamma   90.00
#
_symmetry.space_group_name_H-M   'P 1'
#
loop_
_entity.id
_entity.type
_entity.pdbx_description
1 polymer ?
#
loop_
_entity_poly.entity_id
_entity_poly.type
_entity_poly.pdbx_seq_one_letter_code
_entity_poly.pdbx_strand_id
1 'polypeptide(L)' 'MYNNNIWSIPDSLFLNAKNLKYLDASFNKLKSFDGITKAQSLEHLNMRGNNLEQIGVLVQFKSLKHINLSDNKLTSIKRR' A
#
# COMPACT_ATOMS: atom_id res chain seq x y z
N MET A 1 -9.41 5.14 -3.40
CA MET A 1 -10.37 4.18 -2.81
C MET A 1 -10.41 4.44 -1.30
N TYR A 2 -11.09 5.49 -0.87
CA TYR A 2 -11.16 5.85 0.55
C TYR A 2 -12.42 5.23 1.19
N ASN A 3 -12.32 4.78 2.44
CA ASN A 3 -13.47 4.37 3.28
C ASN A 3 -14.31 3.21 2.73
N ASN A 4 -13.71 2.02 2.59
CA ASN A 4 -14.42 0.81 2.14
C ASN A 4 -14.06 -0.42 3.01
N ASN A 5 -14.76 -1.53 2.79
CA ASN A 5 -14.47 -2.82 3.43
C ASN A 5 -13.44 -3.65 2.65
N ILE A 6 -12.53 -3.02 1.92
CA ILE A 6 -11.57 -3.72 1.05
C ILE A 6 -10.53 -4.45 1.92
N TRP A 7 -10.37 -5.75 1.68
CA TRP A 7 -9.46 -6.62 2.42
C TRP A 7 -8.30 -7.13 1.57
N SER A 8 -8.40 -7.03 0.24
CA SER A 8 -7.34 -7.34 -0.72
C SER A 8 -7.45 -6.44 -1.96
N ILE A 9 -6.33 -6.19 -2.62
CA ILE A 9 -6.29 -5.47 -3.90
C ILE A 9 -5.69 -6.43 -4.93
N PRO A 10 -6.40 -6.73 -6.04
CA PRO A 10 -5.88 -7.64 -7.05
C PRO A 10 -4.73 -6.98 -7.83
N ASP A 11 -3.62 -7.70 -8.01
CA ASP A 11 -2.45 -7.25 -8.79
C ASP A 11 -2.82 -6.76 -10.19
N SER A 12 -3.85 -7.36 -10.80
CA SER A 12 -4.32 -7.01 -12.14
C SER A 12 -4.75 -5.55 -12.27
N LEU A 13 -5.16 -4.91 -11.17
CA LEU A 13 -5.61 -3.52 -11.14
C LEU A 13 -4.52 -2.55 -11.59
N PHE A 14 -3.25 -2.87 -11.35
CA PHE A 14 -2.13 -1.96 -11.64
C PHE A 14 -1.31 -2.36 -12.87
N LEU A 15 -1.65 -3.45 -13.58
CA LEU A 15 -0.91 -3.92 -14.76
C LEU A 15 -0.76 -2.82 -15.84
N ASN A 16 -1.79 -1.98 -15.99
CA ASN A 16 -1.81 -0.88 -16.96
C ASN A 16 -1.68 0.50 -16.31
N ALA A 17 -1.53 0.59 -15.00
CA ALA A 17 -1.47 1.83 -14.24
C ALA A 17 -0.05 2.44 -14.26
N LYS A 18 0.60 2.48 -15.43
CA LYS A 18 2.01 2.88 -15.60
C LYS A 18 2.28 4.32 -15.16
N ASN A 19 1.28 5.17 -15.12
CA ASN A 19 1.39 6.59 -14.74
C ASN A 19 0.78 6.91 -13.37
N LEU A 20 0.35 5.90 -12.60
CA LEU A 20 -0.26 6.15 -11.30
C LEU A 20 0.79 6.66 -10.30
N LYS A 21 0.68 7.94 -9.91
CA LYS A 21 1.59 8.59 -8.97
C LYS A 21 1.08 8.64 -7.54
N TYR A 22 -0.24 8.66 -7.37
CA TYR A 22 -0.90 8.81 -6.08
C TYR A 22 -1.95 7.71 -5.90
N LEU A 23 -1.91 7.03 -4.76
CA LEU A 23 -2.90 6.01 -4.38
C LEU A 23 -3.36 6.25 -2.95
N ASP A 24 -4.66 6.47 -2.79
CA ASP A 24 -5.32 6.44 -1.49
C ASP A 24 -6.06 5.11 -1.31
N ALA A 25 -5.60 4.32 -0.36
CA ALA A 25 -6.20 3.08 0.13
C ALA A 25 -6.49 3.16 1.64
N SER A 26 -6.65 4.38 2.18
CA SER A 26 -6.89 4.61 3.60
C SER A 26 -8.29 4.19 4.05
N PHE A 27 -8.41 3.87 5.33
CA PHE A 27 -9.65 3.41 5.98
C PHE A 27 -10.25 2.20 5.28
N ASN A 28 -9.46 1.14 5.17
CA ASN A 28 -9.84 -0.17 4.65
C ASN A 28 -9.45 -1.27 5.66
N LYS A 29 -9.48 -2.54 5.25
CA LYS A 29 -9.14 -3.70 6.09
C LYS A 29 -7.89 -4.44 5.60
N LEU A 30 -7.02 -3.77 4.84
CA LEU A 30 -5.83 -4.37 4.24
C LEU A 30 -4.86 -4.86 5.32
N LYS A 31 -4.33 -6.07 5.12
CA LYS A 31 -3.32 -6.68 6.01
C LYS A 31 -1.92 -6.71 5.41
N SER A 32 -1.82 -6.50 4.10
CA SER A 32 -0.56 -6.48 3.34
C SER A 32 -0.62 -5.43 2.23
N PHE A 33 0.51 -5.24 1.56
CA PHE A 33 0.64 -4.39 0.37
C PHE A 33 0.47 -5.19 -0.93
N ASP A 34 -0.01 -6.44 -0.85
CA ASP A 34 -0.13 -7.32 -2.02
C ASP A 34 -1.02 -6.66 -3.07
N GLY A 35 -0.68 -6.84 -4.35
CA GLY A 35 -1.23 -6.11 -5.48
C GLY A 35 -0.69 -4.70 -5.66
N ILE A 36 -0.57 -3.91 -4.59
CA ILE A 36 -0.12 -2.52 -4.67
C ILE A 36 1.35 -2.43 -5.10
N THR A 37 2.18 -3.41 -4.73
CA THR A 37 3.61 -3.42 -5.11
C THR A 37 3.84 -3.42 -6.62
N LYS A 38 2.85 -3.77 -7.46
CA LYS A 38 2.93 -3.69 -8.92
C LYS A 38 2.85 -2.25 -9.45
N ALA A 39 2.39 -1.29 -8.65
CA ALA A 39 2.36 0.13 -9.01
C ALA A 39 3.77 0.76 -8.91
N GLN A 40 4.66 0.40 -9.83
CA GLN A 40 6.08 0.75 -9.79
C GLN A 40 6.37 2.26 -9.97
N SER A 41 5.43 3.01 -10.56
CA SER A 41 5.53 4.45 -10.76
C SER A 41 4.97 5.27 -9.60
N LEU A 42 4.42 4.62 -8.57
CA LEU A 42 3.76 5.26 -7.44
C LEU A 42 4.75 6.07 -6.59
N GLU A 43 4.40 7.32 -6.33
CA GLU A 43 5.22 8.27 -5.56
C GLU A 43 4.62 8.55 -4.18
N HIS A 44 3.29 8.50 -4.07
CA HIS A 44 2.55 8.76 -2.84
C HIS A 44 1.56 7.64 -2.55
N LEU A 45 1.66 7.04 -1.37
CA LEU A 45 0.79 5.96 -0.93
C LEU A 45 0.19 6.28 0.45
N ASN A 46 -1.13 6.40 0.52
CA ASN A 46 -1.85 6.52 1.77
C ASN A 46 -2.54 5.18 2.12
N MET A 47 -2.07 4.51 3.18
CA MET A 47 -2.71 3.30 3.72
C MET A 47 -3.09 3.46 5.19
N ARG A 48 -3.32 4.71 5.61
CA ARG A 48 -3.80 5.03 6.96
C ARG A 48 -5.05 4.23 7.32
N GLY A 49 -5.20 3.79 8.55
CA GLY A 49 -6.47 3.18 9.01
C GLY A 49 -6.71 1.81 8.39
N ASN A 50 -5.69 0.96 8.36
CA ASN A 50 -5.77 -0.42 7.87
C ASN A 50 -5.32 -1.42 8.98
N ASN A 51 -5.18 -2.69 8.65
CA ASN A 51 -4.79 -3.75 9.57
C ASN A 51 -3.38 -4.30 9.26
N LEU A 52 -2.45 -3.46 8.79
CA LEU A 52 -1.09 -3.90 8.48
C LEU A 52 -0.35 -4.25 9.76
N GLU A 53 0.34 -5.39 9.77
CA GLU A 53 1.15 -5.84 10.92
C GLU A 53 2.66 -5.74 10.66
N GLN A 54 3.07 -5.70 9.39
CA GLN A 54 4.48 -5.66 8.97
C GLN A 54 4.69 -4.85 7.68
N ILE A 55 5.90 -4.33 7.49
CA ILE A 55 6.29 -3.48 6.34
C ILE A 55 7.36 -4.09 5.41
N GLY A 56 7.51 -5.42 5.41
CA GLY A 56 8.64 -6.11 4.75
C GLY A 56 8.74 -5.98 3.21
N VAL A 57 7.77 -5.34 2.56
CA VAL A 57 7.70 -5.21 1.08
C VAL A 57 7.82 -3.76 0.59
N LEU A 58 8.06 -2.80 1.48
CA LEU A 58 8.26 -1.39 1.08
C LEU A 58 9.44 -1.21 0.10
N VAL A 59 10.45 -2.08 0.20
CA VAL A 59 11.61 -2.12 -0.70
C VAL A 59 11.25 -2.39 -2.17
N GLN A 60 10.04 -2.88 -2.46
CA GLN A 60 9.59 -3.17 -3.82
C GLN A 60 9.10 -1.92 -4.57
N PHE A 61 8.81 -0.83 -3.86
CA PHE A 61 8.35 0.41 -4.48
C PHE A 61 9.54 1.28 -4.90
N LYS A 62 9.86 1.27 -6.19
CA LYS A 62 11.04 1.97 -6.73
C LYS A 62 10.93 3.50 -6.73
N SER A 63 9.72 4.03 -6.84
CA SER A 63 9.47 5.47 -7.04
C SER A 63 8.86 6.14 -5.81
N LEU A 64 8.62 5.39 -4.73
CA LEU A 64 7.83 5.88 -3.60
C LEU A 64 8.64 6.89 -2.77
N LYS A 65 8.05 8.08 -2.60
CA LYS A 65 8.64 9.21 -1.88
C LYS A 65 7.92 9.46 -0.56
N HIS A 66 6.61 9.25 -0.55
CA HIS A 66 5.76 9.52 0.60
C HIS A 66 4.85 8.34 0.90
N ILE A 67 4.82 7.95 2.17
CA ILE A 67 3.95 6.89 2.65
C ILE A 67 3.30 7.28 3.97
N ASN A 68 1.99 7.05 4.08
CA ASN A 68 1.25 7.18 5.33
C ASN A 68 0.75 5.81 5.79
N LEU A 69 1.29 5.34 6.91
CA LEU A 69 0.93 4.06 7.55
C LEU A 69 0.33 4.25 8.94
N SER A 70 -0.07 5.48 9.31
CA SER A 70 -0.73 5.76 10.60
C SER A 70 -1.99 4.90 10.78
N ASP A 71 -2.42 4.72 12.03
CA ASP A 71 -3.64 3.96 12.35
C ASP A 71 -3.62 2.53 11.75
N ASN A 72 -2.48 1.83 11.89
CA ASN A 72 -2.30 0.42 11.56
C ASN A 72 -1.87 -0.38 12.79
N LYS A 73 -1.64 -1.70 12.64
CA LYS A 73 -1.23 -2.62 13.71
C LYS A 73 0.25 -3.00 13.61
N LEU A 74 1.08 -2.08 13.12
CA LEU A 74 2.50 -2.33 12.87
C LEU A 74 3.23 -2.54 14.20
N THR A 75 3.70 -3.76 14.44
CA THR A 75 4.42 -4.13 15.67
C THR A 75 5.91 -4.40 15.42
N SER A 76 6.31 -4.59 14.16
CA SER A 76 7.68 -4.91 13.81
C SER A 76 8.05 -4.38 12.43
N ILE A 77 9.31 -3.95 12.31
CA ILE A 77 9.95 -3.63 11.04
C ILE A 77 10.89 -4.78 10.71
N LYS A 78 10.49 -5.64 9.78
CA LYS A 78 11.42 -6.63 9.21
C LYS A 78 12.34 -5.92 8.22
N ARG A 79 13.61 -5.79 8.58
CA ARG A 79 14.70 -5.50 7.64
C ARG A 79 15.13 -6.86 7.07
N ARG A 80 15.04 -7.03 5.75
CA ARG A 80 15.71 -8.17 5.10
C ARG A 80 17.22 -7.97 5.21
#